data_AF-A0A0P0CFH8-F1
#
_entry.id   AF-A0A0P0CFH8-F1
#
_cell.length_a   1.000
_cell.length_b   1.000
_cell.length_c   1.000
_cell.angle_alpha   90.00
_cell.angle_beta   90.00
_cell.angle_gamma   90.00
#
_symmetry.space_group_name_H-M   'P 1'
#
loop_
_entity.id
_entity.type
_entity.pdbx_description
1 polymer ?
#
loop_
_entity_poly.entity_id
_entity_poly.type
_entity_poly.pdbx_seq_one_letter_code
_entity_poly.pdbx_strand_id
1 'polypeptide(L)'
;MYLNLLVLLLILIILLLMLTVNMLISKKMFKNQDKISPFECGYDSLSNNRMPFSLQFYLITVIFLIFDVEIALILPLIKSMQFYLYMLSLSMIIILLILLFGLLLEWKEGALNWFK
;
A
#
# COMPACT_ATOMS: atom_id res chain seq x y z
N MET A 1 -15.16 19.66 11.14
CA MET A 1 -14.03 19.01 11.82
C MET A 1 -14.49 18.14 12.99
N TYR A 2 -15.23 18.68 13.97
CA TYR A 2 -15.75 17.89 15.10
C TYR A 2 -16.71 16.75 14.69
N LEU A 3 -17.59 16.99 13.70
CA LEU A 3 -18.48 15.96 13.15
C LEU A 3 -17.70 14.78 12.55
N ASN A 4 -16.63 15.06 11.78
CA ASN A 4 -15.78 14.02 11.20
C ASN A 4 -15.03 13.22 12.27
N LEU A 5 -14.60 13.87 13.36
CA LEU A 5 -13.98 13.21 14.50
C LEU A 5 -14.96 12.27 15.21
N LEU A 6 -16.21 12.71 15.41
CA LEU A 6 -17.27 11.88 16.00
C LEU A 6 -17.59 10.65 15.14
N VAL A 7 -17.68 10.83 13.81
CA VAL A 7 -17.91 9.70 12.88
C VAL A 7 -16.75 8.70 12.94
N LEU A 8 -15.49 9.16 12.98
CA LEU A 8 -14.33 8.29 13.10
C LEU A 8 -14.36 7.47 14.42
N LEU A 9 -14.69 8.13 15.53
CA LEU A 9 -14.82 7.49 16.84
C LEU A 9 -15.92 6.44 16.85
N LEU A 10 -17.08 6.73 16.25
CA LEU A 10 -18.18 5.77 16.12
C LEU A 10 -17.75 4.52 15.35
N ILE A 11 -17.05 4.69 14.22
CA ILE A 11 -16.55 3.55 13.42
C ILE A 11 -15.60 2.67 14.25
N LEU A 12 -14.66 3.28 14.98
CA LEU A 12 -13.73 2.55 15.85
C LEU A 12 -14.45 1.77 16.95
N ILE A 13 -15.46 2.38 17.59
CA ILE A 13 -16.26 1.74 18.63
C ILE A 13 -17.02 0.54 18.06
N ILE A 14 -17.61 0.67 16.87
CA ILE A 14 -18.33 -0.43 16.21
C ILE A 14 -17.37 -1.58 15.90
N LEU A 15 -16.17 -1.31 15.36
CA LEU A 15 -15.18 -2.36 15.08
C LEU A 15 -14.71 -3.09 16.35
N LEU A 16 -14.49 -2.37 17.44
CA LEU A 16 -14.13 -2.96 18.74
C LEU A 16 -15.27 -3.79 19.33
N LEU A 17 -16.51 -3.33 19.22
CA LEU A 17 -17.68 -4.07 19.65
C LEU A 17 -17.82 -5.38 18.84
N MET A 18 -17.67 -5.32 17.52
CA MET A 18 -17.71 -6.51 16.68
C MET A 18 -16.61 -7.52 17.04
N LEU A 19 -15.39 -7.05 17.32
CA LEU A 19 -14.28 -7.92 17.74
C LEU A 19 -14.55 -8.57 19.10
N THR A 20 -15.05 -7.80 20.07
CA THR A 20 -15.34 -8.32 21.43
C THR A 20 -16.50 -9.31 21.40
N VAL A 21 -17.57 -9.01 20.68
CA VAL A 21 -18.70 -9.93 20.46
C VAL A 21 -18.23 -11.22 19.79
N ASN A 22 -17.39 -11.14 18.74
CA ASN A 22 -16.82 -12.32 18.11
C ASN A 22 -15.99 -13.15 19.11
N MET A 23 -15.12 -12.51 19.89
CA MET A 23 -14.29 -13.20 20.89
C MET A 23 -15.13 -13.86 22.00
N LEU A 24 -16.26 -13.26 22.38
CA LEU A 24 -17.19 -13.81 23.38
C LEU A 24 -18.01 -14.99 22.84
N ILE A 25 -18.52 -14.89 21.60
CA ILE A 25 -19.34 -15.92 20.97
C ILE A 25 -18.47 -17.07 20.44
N SER A 26 -17.22 -16.80 20.03
CA SER A 26 -16.36 -17.78 19.41
C SER A 26 -16.14 -19.00 20.32
N LYS A 27 -16.48 -20.18 19.80
CA LYS A 27 -16.14 -21.44 20.45
C LYS A 27 -14.64 -21.66 20.30
N LYS A 28 -13.87 -21.18 21.28
CA LYS A 28 -12.45 -21.50 21.40
C LYS A 28 -12.35 -22.98 21.76
N MET A 29 -12.23 -23.83 20.74
CA MET A 29 -11.76 -25.20 20.96
C MET A 29 -10.40 -25.10 21.65
N PHE A 30 -10.20 -25.89 22.71
CA PHE A 30 -8.89 -26.06 23.32
C PHE A 30 -7.85 -26.26 22.22
N LYS A 31 -6.71 -25.58 22.37
CA LYS A 31 -5.60 -25.50 21.41
C LYS A 31 -5.14 -26.89 20.95
N ASN A 32 -5.84 -27.48 19.97
CA ASN A 32 -5.37 -28.67 19.28
C ASN A 32 -4.19 -28.21 18.43
N GLN A 33 -3.01 -28.76 18.68
CA GLN A 33 -1.77 -28.37 18.00
C GLN A 33 -1.92 -28.46 16.47
N ASP A 34 -2.65 -29.47 15.98
CA ASP A 34 -2.93 -29.68 14.55
C ASP A 34 -3.80 -28.59 13.90
N LYS A 35 -4.58 -27.84 14.70
CA LYS A 35 -5.34 -26.68 14.20
C LYS A 35 -4.55 -25.38 14.22
N ILE A 36 -3.44 -25.36 14.95
CA ILE A 36 -2.57 -24.18 15.13
C ILE A 36 -1.35 -24.30 14.23
N SER A 37 -0.99 -25.51 13.80
CA SER A 37 0.01 -25.74 12.76
C SER A 37 -0.48 -25.17 11.42
N PRO A 38 0.41 -24.57 10.62
CA PRO A 38 0.08 -24.14 9.27
C PRO A 38 -0.45 -25.32 8.45
N PHE A 39 -1.46 -25.06 7.64
CA PHE A 39 -2.14 -26.10 6.88
C PHE A 39 -1.31 -26.43 5.65
N GLU A 40 -0.54 -27.51 5.70
CA GLU A 40 0.00 -28.22 4.54
C GLU A 40 0.72 -29.49 5.01
N CYS A 41 0.68 -30.53 4.18
CA CYS A 41 1.34 -31.82 4.40
C CYS A 41 2.85 -31.66 4.68
N GLY A 42 3.24 -31.50 5.95
CA GLY A 42 4.62 -31.69 6.41
C GLY A 42 5.64 -30.64 5.98
N TYR A 43 5.23 -29.44 5.56
CA TYR A 43 6.16 -28.33 5.43
C TYR A 43 6.31 -27.60 6.77
N ASP A 44 7.47 -27.76 7.40
CA ASP A 44 7.83 -26.96 8.57
C ASP A 44 7.92 -25.49 8.15
N SER A 45 7.19 -24.62 8.87
CA SER A 45 7.27 -23.15 8.75
C SER A 45 8.64 -22.55 9.08
N LEU A 46 9.66 -23.38 9.32
CA LEU A 46 11.06 -23.01 9.40
C LEU A 46 11.67 -22.95 7.99
N SER A 47 11.03 -22.21 7.08
CA SER A 47 11.77 -21.76 5.91
C SER A 47 12.83 -20.78 6.42
N ASN A 48 14.09 -20.97 6.02
CA ASN A 48 15.18 -20.06 6.41
C ASN A 48 14.74 -18.60 6.14
N ASN A 49 14.93 -17.70 7.12
CA ASN A 49 14.63 -16.26 7.01
C ASN A 49 15.30 -15.53 5.81
N ARG A 50 16.10 -16.25 5.01
CA ARG A 50 16.89 -15.76 3.88
C ARG A 50 16.53 -16.45 2.56
N MET A 51 15.31 -16.96 2.43
CA MET A 51 14.81 -17.36 1.11
C MET A 51 14.81 -16.12 0.21
N PRO A 52 15.47 -16.17 -0.97
CA PRO A 52 15.50 -15.02 -1.87
C PRO A 52 14.07 -14.70 -2.30
N PHE A 53 13.59 -13.54 -1.86
CA PHE A 53 12.33 -12.98 -2.29
C PHE A 53 12.44 -12.53 -3.75
N SER A 54 11.32 -12.49 -4.49
CA SER A 54 11.39 -12.09 -5.89
C SER A 54 11.78 -10.61 -6.00
N LEU A 55 12.84 -10.33 -6.76
CA LEU A 55 13.35 -8.97 -7.00
C LEU A 55 12.29 -8.07 -7.67
N GLN A 56 11.32 -8.66 -8.36
CA GLN A 56 10.24 -7.95 -9.02
C GLN A 56 9.31 -7.24 -8.03
N PHE A 57 8.93 -7.89 -6.93
CA PHE A 57 8.11 -7.23 -5.90
C PHE A 57 8.87 -6.07 -5.23
N TYR A 58 10.19 -6.22 -5.06
CA TYR A 58 11.03 -5.13 -4.57
C TYR A 58 11.04 -3.95 -5.55
N LEU A 59 11.28 -4.19 -6.83
CA LEU A 59 11.29 -3.15 -7.86
C LEU A 59 9.95 -2.42 -7.94
N ILE A 60 8.81 -3.15 -7.96
CA ILE A 60 7.48 -2.54 -7.97
C ILE A 60 7.27 -1.65 -6.74
N THR A 61 7.75 -2.07 -5.57
CA THR A 61 7.63 -1.28 -4.32
C THR A 61 8.43 0.02 -4.38
N VAL A 62 9.65 -0.03 -4.93
CA VAL A 62 10.50 1.17 -5.09
C VAL A 62 9.87 2.13 -6.09
N ILE A 63 9.40 1.63 -7.23
CA ILE A 63 8.72 2.41 -8.26
C ILE A 63 7.47 3.07 -7.66
N PHE A 64 6.63 2.32 -6.94
CA PHE A 64 5.45 2.85 -6.27
C PHE A 64 5.78 3.97 -5.28
N LEU A 65 6.84 3.81 -4.48
CA LEU A 65 7.26 4.82 -3.50
C LEU A 65 7.65 6.13 -4.19
N ILE A 66 8.43 6.06 -5.27
CA ILE A 66 8.83 7.24 -6.04
C ILE A 66 7.60 7.96 -6.60
N PHE A 67 6.69 7.22 -7.25
CA PHE A 67 5.46 7.80 -7.80
C PHE A 67 4.56 8.43 -6.73
N ASP A 68 4.44 7.81 -5.55
CA ASP A 68 3.62 8.35 -4.45
C ASP A 68 4.16 9.68 -3.92
N VAL A 69 5.49 9.78 -3.75
CA VAL A 69 6.15 11.03 -3.33
C VAL A 69 5.95 12.13 -4.37
N GLU A 70 6.05 11.82 -5.66
CA GLU A 70 5.87 12.80 -6.73
C GLU A 70 4.41 13.29 -6.82
N ILE A 71 3.42 12.41 -6.63
CA ILE A 71 2.00 12.80 -6.55
C ILE A 71 1.74 13.69 -5.33
N ALA A 72 2.36 13.38 -4.19
CA ALA A 72 2.25 14.21 -2.99
C ALA A 72 2.76 15.64 -3.21
N LEU A 73 3.76 15.84 -4.08
CA LEU A 73 4.26 17.17 -4.48
C LEU A 73 3.35 17.89 -5.47
N ILE A 74 2.69 17.16 -6.37
CA ILE A 74 1.74 17.66 -7.39
C ILE A 74 0.46 18.20 -6.74
N LEU A 75 -0.09 17.52 -5.74
CA LEU A 75 -1.36 17.90 -5.08
C LEU A 75 -1.42 19.35 -4.55
N PRO A 76 -0.44 19.86 -3.78
CA PRO A 76 -0.47 21.25 -3.30
C PRO A 76 -0.33 22.28 -4.43
N LEU A 77 0.36 21.93 -5.53
CA LEU A 77 0.53 22.82 -6.68
C LEU A 77 -0.83 23.16 -7.32
N ILE A 78 -1.75 22.19 -7.42
CA ILE A 78 -3.11 22.39 -7.96
C ILE A 78 -3.85 23.49 -7.18
N LYS A 79 -3.76 23.50 -5.85
CA LYS A 79 -4.40 24.51 -5.01
C LYS A 79 -3.78 25.91 -5.20
N SER A 80 -2.49 25.98 -5.51
CA SER A 80 -1.76 27.24 -5.70
C SER A 80 -1.90 27.88 -7.10
N MET A 81 -2.47 27.15 -8.07
CA MET A 81 -2.62 27.59 -9.47
C MET A 81 -3.33 28.94 -9.65
N GLN A 82 -4.18 29.32 -8.71
CA GLN A 82 -4.95 30.56 -8.78
C GLN A 82 -4.08 31.83 -8.80
N PHE A 83 -2.88 31.80 -8.22
CA PHE A 83 -2.02 32.98 -8.09
C PHE A 83 -0.91 33.07 -9.15
N TYR A 84 -0.33 31.93 -9.57
CA TYR A 84 0.78 31.89 -10.54
C TYR A 84 0.50 30.92 -11.69
N LEU A 85 -0.61 31.14 -12.40
CA LEU A 85 -1.13 30.20 -13.41
C LEU A 85 -0.09 29.78 -14.46
N TYR A 86 0.66 30.71 -15.05
CA TYR A 86 1.57 30.39 -16.17
C TYR A 86 2.82 29.62 -15.72
N MET A 87 3.49 30.06 -14.65
CA MET A 87 4.70 29.40 -14.15
C MET A 87 4.39 28.04 -13.51
N LEU A 88 3.32 27.94 -12.72
CA LEU A 88 2.93 26.69 -12.07
C LEU A 88 2.44 25.66 -13.09
N SER A 89 1.67 26.07 -14.11
CA SER A 89 1.23 25.14 -15.17
C SER A 89 2.41 24.58 -15.95
N LEU A 90 3.40 25.42 -16.28
CA LEU A 90 4.62 24.96 -16.94
C LEU A 90 5.40 23.96 -16.07
N SER A 91 5.58 24.25 -14.78
CA SER A 91 6.26 23.31 -13.87
C SER A 91 5.53 21.99 -13.73
N MET A 92 4.19 22.00 -13.69
CA MET A 92 3.39 20.77 -13.61
C MET A 92 3.52 19.91 -14.87
N ILE A 93 3.52 20.54 -16.04
CA ILE A 93 3.71 19.84 -17.32
C ILE A 93 5.10 19.21 -17.38
N ILE A 94 6.14 19.91 -16.93
CA ILE A 94 7.51 19.40 -16.89
C ILE A 94 7.60 18.19 -15.96
N ILE A 95 7.04 18.27 -14.74
CA ILE A 95 7.02 17.16 -13.79
C ILE A 95 6.28 15.95 -14.37
N LEU A 96 5.12 16.15 -15.00
CA LEU A 96 4.37 15.09 -15.66
C LEU A 96 5.13 14.43 -16.81
N LEU A 97 5.89 15.20 -17.60
CA LEU A 97 6.73 14.64 -18.66
C LEU A 97 7.85 13.78 -18.07
N ILE A 98 8.51 14.23 -17.01
CA ILE A 98 9.57 13.47 -16.34
C ILE A 98 9.02 12.14 -15.81
N LEU A 99 7.85 12.17 -15.16
CA LEU A 99 7.11 10.98 -14.70
C LEU A 99 6.85 9.99 -15.83
N LEU A 100 6.30 10.47 -16.95
CA LEU A 100 6.00 9.64 -18.12
C LEU A 100 7.26 9.01 -18.72
N PHE A 101 8.33 9.80 -18.86
CA PHE A 101 9.59 9.28 -19.39
C PHE A 101 10.24 8.26 -18.45
N GLY A 102 10.23 8.50 -17.12
CA GLY A 102 10.72 7.55 -16.13
C GLY A 102 10.00 6.20 -16.23
N LEU A 103 8.67 6.23 -16.28
CA LEU A 103 7.85 5.02 -16.44
C LEU A 103 8.14 4.27 -17.74
N LEU A 104 8.29 4.98 -18.85
CA LEU A 104 8.61 4.38 -20.15
C LEU A 104 9.99 3.70 -20.15
N LEU A 105 10.98 4.28 -19.47
CA LEU A 105 12.31 3.68 -19.32
C LEU A 105 12.23 2.38 -18.51
N GLU A 106 11.58 2.40 -17.35
CA GLU A 106 11.40 1.23 -16.49
C GLU A 106 10.62 0.10 -17.20
N TRP A 107 9.62 0.47 -18.00
CA TRP A 107 8.87 -0.49 -18.80
C TRP A 107 9.76 -1.14 -19.87
N LYS A 108 10.58 -0.35 -20.57
CA LYS A 108 11.52 -0.86 -21.57
C LYS A 108 12.57 -1.81 -20.94
N GLU A 109 12.99 -1.56 -19.70
CA GLU A 109 13.89 -2.44 -18.95
C GLU A 109 13.21 -3.72 -18.44
N GLY A 110 11.88 -3.83 -18.57
CA GLY A 110 11.13 -5.01 -18.17
C GLY A 110 10.96 -5.17 -16.67
N ALA A 111 11.20 -4.11 -15.88
CA ALA A 111 10.96 -4.11 -14.44
C ALA A 111 9.49 -4.38 -14.07
N LEU A 112 8.58 -4.07 -14.99
CA LEU A 112 7.13 -4.25 -14.86
C LEU A 112 6.61 -5.59 -15.43
N ASN A 113 7.49 -6.42 -16.02
CA ASN A 113 7.06 -7.69 -16.61
C ASN A 113 6.86 -8.74 -15.52
N TRP A 114 5.59 -9.06 -15.25
CA TRP A 114 5.21 -10.02 -14.21
C TRP A 114 5.21 -11.49 -14.70
N PHE A 115 5.06 -11.70 -16.01
CA PHE A 115 4.99 -13.05 -16.58
C PHE A 115 6.23 -13.39 -17.40
N LYS A 116 7.01 -14.32 -16.86
CA LYS A 116 7.86 -15.25 -17.63
C LYS A 116 7.76 -16.62 -16.98
#